data_AF-A0A4V3T4E7-F1
#
_entry.id   AF-A0A4V3T4E7-F1
#
_cell.length_a   1.000
_cell.length_b   1.000
_cell.length_c   1.000
_cell.angle_alpha   90.00
_cell.angle_beta   90.00
_cell.angle_gamma   90.00
#
_symmetry.space_group_name_H-M   'P 1'
#
loop_
_entity.id
_entity.type
_entity.pdbx_description
1 polymer ?
#
loop_
_entity_poly.entity_id
_entity_poly.type
_entity_poly.pdbx_seq_one_letter_code
_entity_poly.pdbx_strand_id
1 'polypeptide(L)'
;MLSRLFAPKVKVSAHCDLPCGVYDPAQARIEAESVKAVQEKYQANEDPHFRARAVVIKEQRAELAKHHVSVLWSDYFKPPHFEKYPQLHQLVNDTLKALSAAKGSTDPATGQKALDLIAEIDKIFWETKKA
;
A
#
# COMPACT_ATOMS: atom_id res chain seq x y z
N MET A 1 -24.71 -30.96 -6.90
CA MET A 1 -23.43 -30.42 -7.44
C MET A 1 -23.61 -29.19 -8.32
N LEU A 2 -24.71 -29.03 -9.08
CA LEU A 2 -24.96 -27.82 -9.90
C LEU A 2 -25.30 -26.53 -9.12
N SER A 3 -25.66 -26.63 -7.84
CA SER A 3 -26.06 -25.47 -7.02
C SER A 3 -24.94 -24.43 -6.82
N ARG A 4 -23.67 -24.82 -6.95
CA ARG A 4 -22.52 -23.90 -6.86
C ARG A 4 -22.39 -22.95 -8.06
N LEU A 5 -22.97 -23.30 -9.22
CA LEU A 5 -22.93 -22.44 -10.42
C LEU A 5 -23.82 -21.20 -10.30
N PHE A 6 -24.85 -21.27 -9.45
CA PHE A 6 -25.80 -20.17 -9.21
C PHE A 6 -25.65 -19.54 -7.82
N ALA A 7 -24.58 -19.90 -7.07
CA ALA A 7 -24.33 -19.31 -5.77
C ALA A 7 -23.94 -17.83 -5.93
N PRO A 8 -24.54 -16.90 -5.17
CA PRO A 8 -24.18 -15.49 -5.23
C PRO A 8 -22.71 -15.30 -4.91
N LYS A 9 -21.97 -14.64 -5.81
CA LYS A 9 -20.56 -14.30 -5.59
C LYS A 9 -20.51 -13.13 -4.61
N VAL A 10 -20.17 -13.40 -3.36
CA VAL A 10 -19.91 -12.34 -2.38
C VAL A 10 -18.56 -11.72 -2.69
N LYS A 11 -18.56 -10.41 -2.97
CA LYS A 11 -17.32 -9.63 -3.05
C LYS A 11 -16.88 -9.36 -1.62
N VAL A 12 -15.83 -10.05 -1.16
CA VAL A 12 -15.21 -9.78 0.14
C VAL A 12 -13.98 -8.90 -0.06
N SER A 13 -13.94 -7.79 0.67
CA SER A 13 -12.78 -6.90 0.74
C SER A 13 -11.98 -7.28 1.97
N ALA A 14 -10.80 -7.83 1.79
CA ALA A 14 -9.97 -8.32 2.88
C ALA A 14 -9.07 -7.22 3.46
N HIS A 15 -9.60 -6.44 4.40
CA HIS A 15 -9.01 -5.26 5.10
C HIS A 15 -10.14 -4.48 5.80
N CYS A 16 -11.21 -5.20 6.19
CA CYS A 16 -12.56 -4.65 6.38
C CYS A 16 -13.02 -4.66 7.84
N ASP A 17 -12.10 -4.85 8.77
CA ASP A 17 -12.32 -4.76 10.22
C ASP A 17 -13.42 -5.69 10.80
N LEU A 18 -13.80 -6.76 10.07
CA LEU A 18 -14.53 -7.93 10.60
C LEU A 18 -13.62 -8.89 11.40
N PRO A 19 -12.32 -8.60 11.50
CA PRO A 19 -11.19 -9.50 11.16
C PRO A 19 -11.50 -10.71 10.24
N CYS A 20 -11.59 -10.48 8.93
CA CYS A 20 -11.79 -11.56 7.96
C CYS A 20 -10.60 -12.54 7.80
N GLY A 21 -9.45 -12.26 8.41
CA GLY A 21 -8.24 -13.11 8.39
C GLY A 21 -7.38 -13.00 7.12
N VAL A 22 -7.83 -12.24 6.12
CA VAL A 22 -7.12 -12.04 4.86
C VAL A 22 -6.51 -10.64 4.85
N TYR A 23 -5.20 -10.59 4.65
CA TYR A 23 -4.39 -9.39 4.55
C TYR A 23 -3.27 -9.67 3.55
N ASP A 24 -2.89 -8.67 2.77
CA ASP A 24 -1.74 -8.77 1.85
C ASP A 24 -1.12 -7.38 1.62
N PRO A 25 0.18 -7.18 1.92
CA PRO A 25 0.92 -5.96 1.58
C PRO A 25 0.85 -5.57 0.09
N ALA A 26 0.49 -6.51 -0.79
CA ALA A 26 0.22 -6.23 -2.20
C ALA A 26 -0.79 -5.09 -2.43
N GLN A 27 -1.78 -4.91 -1.54
CA GLN A 27 -2.70 -3.77 -1.67
C GLN A 27 -1.94 -2.45 -1.57
N ALA A 28 -1.06 -2.27 -0.58
CA ALA A 28 -0.24 -1.07 -0.48
C ALA A 28 0.77 -0.96 -1.64
N ARG A 29 1.40 -2.09 -2.01
CA ARG A 29 2.42 -2.13 -3.07
C ARG A 29 1.87 -1.68 -4.43
N ILE A 30 0.72 -2.21 -4.86
CA ILE A 30 0.14 -1.88 -6.17
C ILE A 30 -0.22 -0.39 -6.26
N GLU A 31 -0.67 0.20 -5.16
CA GLU A 31 -0.92 1.65 -5.09
C GLU A 31 0.36 2.47 -5.19
N ALA A 32 1.43 2.05 -4.50
CA ALA A 32 2.74 2.71 -4.58
C ALA A 32 3.41 2.53 -5.95
N GLU A 33 3.24 1.37 -6.61
CA GLU A 33 3.66 1.13 -7.99
C GLU A 33 2.96 2.12 -8.94
N SER A 34 1.65 2.33 -8.73
CA SER A 34 0.88 3.32 -9.49
C SER A 34 1.38 4.75 -9.25
N VAL A 35 1.73 5.11 -8.01
CA VAL A 35 2.34 6.41 -7.68
C VAL A 35 3.63 6.62 -8.45
N LYS A 36 4.57 5.66 -8.40
CA LYS A 36 5.84 5.75 -9.12
C LYS A 36 5.63 5.83 -10.63
N ALA A 37 4.77 4.99 -11.20
CA ALA A 37 4.47 5.00 -12.63
C ALA A 37 3.85 6.33 -13.08
N VAL A 38 2.99 6.95 -12.26
CA VAL A 38 2.44 8.28 -12.53
C VAL A 38 3.53 9.36 -12.49
N GLN A 39 4.49 9.27 -11.57
CA GLN A 39 5.65 10.18 -11.53
C GLN A 39 6.51 10.03 -12.80
N GLU A 40 6.80 8.82 -13.25
CA GLU A 40 7.55 8.58 -14.50
C GLU A 40 6.81 9.16 -15.70
N LYS A 41 5.50 8.94 -15.79
CA LYS A 41 4.67 9.50 -16.87
C LYS A 41 4.59 11.02 -16.82
N TYR A 42 4.63 11.62 -15.63
CA TYR A 42 4.67 13.09 -15.46
C TYR A 42 5.94 13.68 -16.08
N GLN A 43 7.10 13.01 -15.93
CA GLN A 43 8.37 13.47 -16.52
C GLN A 43 8.37 13.34 -18.05
N ALA A 44 7.71 12.30 -18.59
CA ALA A 44 7.67 12.03 -20.02
C ALA A 44 6.64 12.88 -20.81
N ASN A 45 5.80 13.68 -20.15
CA ASN A 45 4.76 14.47 -20.81
C ASN A 45 4.61 15.86 -20.17
N GLU A 46 4.76 16.90 -21.00
CA GLU A 46 4.71 18.30 -20.57
C GLU A 46 3.33 18.96 -20.70
N ASP A 47 2.35 18.28 -21.29
CA ASP A 47 0.98 18.81 -21.42
C ASP A 47 0.41 19.21 -20.04
N PRO A 48 0.00 20.48 -19.84
CA PRO A 48 -0.51 20.96 -18.56
C PRO A 48 -1.73 20.18 -18.06
N HIS A 49 -2.64 19.78 -18.97
CA HIS A 49 -3.83 19.03 -18.58
C HIS A 49 -3.48 17.61 -18.12
N PHE A 50 -2.56 16.94 -18.82
CA PHE A 50 -2.01 15.67 -18.40
C PHE A 50 -1.34 15.77 -17.03
N ARG A 51 -0.44 16.74 -16.83
CA ARG A 51 0.27 16.95 -15.57
C ARG A 51 -0.68 17.23 -14.40
N ALA A 52 -1.71 18.05 -14.61
CA ALA A 52 -2.73 18.30 -13.59
C ALA A 52 -3.49 17.01 -13.18
N ARG A 53 -3.90 16.20 -14.16
CA ARG A 53 -4.56 14.91 -13.90
C ARG A 53 -3.64 13.91 -13.19
N ALA A 54 -2.37 13.87 -13.59
CA ALA A 54 -1.36 13.04 -12.95
C ALA A 54 -1.18 13.39 -11.46
N VAL A 55 -1.12 14.68 -11.12
CA VAL A 55 -1.06 15.13 -9.71
C VAL A 55 -2.28 14.68 -8.92
N VAL A 56 -3.49 14.87 -9.46
CA VAL A 56 -4.74 14.46 -8.79
C VAL A 56 -4.77 12.94 -8.55
N ILE A 57 -4.45 12.14 -9.57
CA ILE A 57 -4.49 10.67 -9.47
C ILE A 57 -3.41 10.18 -8.49
N LYS A 58 -2.18 10.72 -8.58
CA LYS A 58 -1.09 10.36 -7.68
C LYS A 58 -1.45 10.60 -6.21
N GLU A 59 -2.12 11.70 -5.91
CA GLU A 59 -2.61 12.01 -4.56
C GLU A 59 -3.58 10.95 -4.03
N GLN A 60 -4.54 10.54 -4.85
CA GLN A 60 -5.52 9.53 -4.48
C GLN A 60 -4.87 8.16 -4.26
N ARG A 61 -3.96 7.73 -5.14
CA ARG A 61 -3.31 6.42 -5.02
C ARG A 61 -2.37 6.37 -3.82
N ALA A 62 -1.60 7.44 -3.58
CA ALA A 62 -0.76 7.53 -2.40
C ALA A 62 -1.57 7.54 -1.09
N GLU A 63 -2.79 8.11 -1.08
CA GLU A 63 -3.68 8.01 0.08
C GLU A 63 -4.15 6.58 0.33
N LEU A 64 -4.54 5.85 -0.72
CA LEU A 64 -4.91 4.45 -0.62
C LEU A 64 -3.75 3.58 -0.13
N ALA A 65 -2.54 3.82 -0.64
CA ALA A 65 -1.34 3.15 -0.14
C ALA A 65 -1.14 3.38 1.36
N LYS A 66 -1.31 4.62 1.84
CA LYS A 66 -1.21 4.96 3.27
C LYS A 66 -2.28 4.25 4.10
N HIS A 67 -3.51 4.23 3.61
CA HIS A 67 -4.60 3.51 4.26
C HIS A 67 -4.25 2.02 4.42
N HIS A 68 -3.81 1.34 3.36
CA HIS A 68 -3.46 -0.08 3.41
C HIS A 68 -2.27 -0.37 4.34
N VAL A 69 -1.23 0.49 4.35
CA VAL A 69 -0.13 0.39 5.31
C VAL A 69 -0.62 0.57 6.74
N SER A 70 -1.49 1.55 6.99
CA SER A 70 -2.07 1.79 8.32
C SER A 70 -2.91 0.60 8.80
N VAL A 71 -3.72 0.00 7.92
CA VAL A 71 -4.54 -1.18 8.24
C VAL A 71 -3.67 -2.38 8.63
N LEU A 72 -2.56 -2.62 7.94
CA LEU A 72 -1.63 -3.67 8.37
C LEU A 72 -1.09 -3.41 9.78
N TRP A 73 -0.78 -2.14 10.07
CA TRP A 73 -0.27 -1.75 11.37
C TRP A 73 -1.27 -1.91 12.52
N SER A 74 -2.50 -1.43 12.35
CA SER A 74 -3.54 -1.49 13.38
C SER A 74 -4.21 -2.87 13.47
N ASP A 75 -4.49 -3.51 12.33
CA ASP A 75 -5.42 -4.63 12.28
C ASP A 75 -4.72 -5.97 12.09
N TYR A 76 -3.58 -6.01 11.37
CA TYR A 76 -2.83 -7.25 11.16
C TYR A 76 -1.79 -7.47 12.25
N PHE A 77 -0.86 -6.54 12.44
CA PHE A 77 0.19 -6.68 13.43
C PHE A 77 -0.37 -6.71 14.87
N LYS A 78 0.34 -7.41 15.77
CA LYS A 78 -0.11 -7.76 17.14
C LYS A 78 1.06 -7.62 18.10
N PRO A 79 0.85 -7.54 19.42
CA PRO A 79 1.94 -7.35 20.38
C PRO A 79 3.16 -8.27 20.18
N PRO A 80 3.00 -9.60 19.93
CA PRO A 80 4.15 -10.47 19.68
C PRO A 80 4.97 -10.11 18.42
N HIS A 81 4.32 -9.55 17.40
CA HIS A 81 5.01 -9.06 16.21
C HIS A 81 5.86 -7.83 16.53
N PHE A 82 5.35 -6.90 17.35
CA PHE A 82 6.09 -5.71 17.75
C PHE A 82 7.24 -6.03 18.72
N GLU A 83 7.10 -7.05 19.56
CA GLU A 83 8.20 -7.56 20.40
C GLU A 83 9.32 -8.20 19.55
N LYS A 84 8.94 -9.02 18.55
CA LYS A 84 9.91 -9.66 17.65
C LYS A 84 10.59 -8.67 16.69
N TYR A 85 9.87 -7.63 16.27
CA TYR A 85 10.35 -6.61 15.34
C TYR A 85 10.24 -5.21 15.98
N PRO A 86 11.16 -4.84 16.90
CA PRO A 86 11.07 -3.57 17.64
C PRO A 86 11.12 -2.33 16.74
N GLN A 87 11.66 -2.45 15.52
CA GLN A 87 11.70 -1.39 14.52
C GLN A 87 10.38 -1.19 13.76
N LEU A 88 9.40 -2.09 13.90
CA LEU A 88 8.22 -2.13 13.03
C LEU A 88 7.33 -0.88 13.13
N HIS A 89 7.19 -0.30 14.33
CA HIS A 89 6.47 0.96 14.50
C HIS A 89 7.09 2.10 13.69
N GLN A 90 8.43 2.21 13.78
CA GLN A 90 9.17 3.25 13.06
C GLN A 90 9.12 3.01 11.55
N LEU A 91 9.30 1.76 11.11
CA LEU A 91 9.22 1.38 9.70
C LEU A 91 7.87 1.75 9.07
N VAL A 92 6.76 1.43 9.73
CA VAL A 92 5.41 1.84 9.27
C VAL A 92 5.31 3.37 9.20
N ASN A 93 5.77 4.07 10.23
CA ASN A 93 5.71 5.53 10.28
C ASN A 93 6.50 6.18 9.15
N ASP A 94 7.71 5.68 8.88
CA ASP A 94 8.58 6.14 7.80
C ASP A 94 7.97 5.84 6.44
N THR A 95 7.30 4.71 6.29
CA THR A 95 6.57 4.35 5.06
C THR A 95 5.42 5.33 4.79
N LEU A 96 4.61 5.65 5.81
CA LEU A 96 3.52 6.62 5.68
C LEU A 96 4.03 8.03 5.34
N LYS A 97 5.17 8.42 5.92
CA LYS A 97 5.85 9.68 5.60
C LYS A 97 6.44 9.68 4.19
N ALA A 98 7.04 8.58 3.75
CA ALA A 98 7.56 8.44 2.38
C ALA A 98 6.44 8.56 1.34
N LEU A 99 5.28 7.95 1.58
CA LEU A 99 4.09 8.13 0.73
C LEU A 99 3.59 9.57 0.72
N SER A 100 3.69 10.28 1.85
CA SER A 100 3.35 11.71 1.95
C SER A 100 4.39 12.59 1.22
N ALA A 101 5.66 12.19 1.19
CA ALA A 101 6.68 12.85 0.39
C ALA A 101 6.46 12.62 -1.12
N ALA A 102 6.04 11.40 -1.52
CA ALA A 102 5.70 11.09 -2.90
C ALA A 102 4.47 11.87 -3.40
N LYS A 103 3.52 12.19 -2.51
CA LYS A 103 2.42 13.14 -2.78
C LYS A 103 2.94 14.54 -3.14
N GLY A 104 3.88 15.06 -2.37
CA GLY A 104 4.50 16.36 -2.61
C GLY A 104 5.52 16.44 -3.75
N SER A 105 5.83 15.31 -4.42
CA SER A 105 6.89 15.24 -5.43
C SER A 105 6.44 14.64 -6.76
N THR A 106 7.06 15.09 -7.85
CA THR A 106 6.94 14.51 -9.19
C THR A 106 8.13 13.64 -9.58
N ASP A 107 9.16 13.56 -8.72
CA ASP A 107 10.34 12.71 -8.91
C ASP A 107 10.02 11.24 -8.59
N PRO A 108 10.17 10.31 -9.56
CA PRO A 108 9.99 8.87 -9.37
C PRO A 108 10.80 8.27 -8.22
N ALA A 109 11.93 8.89 -7.83
CA ALA A 109 12.75 8.41 -6.70
C ALA A 109 11.96 8.41 -5.37
N THR A 110 11.02 9.34 -5.20
CA THR A 110 10.17 9.37 -4.00
C THR A 110 9.16 8.22 -3.97
N GLY A 111 8.59 7.85 -5.11
CA GLY A 111 7.75 6.66 -5.25
C GLY A 111 8.54 5.37 -5.03
N GLN A 112 9.78 5.30 -5.53
CA GLN A 112 10.68 4.16 -5.30
C GLN A 112 11.00 3.99 -3.80
N LYS A 113 11.36 5.08 -3.11
CA LYS A 113 11.63 5.02 -1.66
C LYS A 113 10.43 4.48 -0.88
N ALA A 114 9.20 4.84 -1.26
CA ALA A 114 8.01 4.28 -0.62
C ALA A 114 7.86 2.78 -0.90
N LEU A 115 8.14 2.32 -2.13
CA LEU A 115 8.13 0.90 -2.49
C LEU A 115 9.18 0.09 -1.72
N ASP A 116 10.38 0.63 -1.53
CA ASP A 116 11.46 -0.04 -0.80
C ASP A 116 11.03 -0.30 0.66
N LEU A 117 10.45 0.70 1.32
CA LEU A 117 9.93 0.57 2.69
C LEU A 117 8.72 -0.39 2.77
N ILE A 118 7.83 -0.37 1.77
CA ILE A 118 6.73 -1.35 1.67
C ILE A 118 7.28 -2.77 1.51
N ALA A 119 8.37 -2.97 0.78
CA ALA A 119 9.00 -4.29 0.64
C ALA A 119 9.60 -4.80 1.97
N GLU A 120 10.13 -3.92 2.81
CA GLU A 120 10.54 -4.28 4.17
C GLU A 120 9.36 -4.72 5.04
N ILE A 121 8.22 -4.01 4.96
CA ILE A 121 6.97 -4.41 5.63
C ILE A 121 6.47 -5.75 5.09
N ASP A 122 6.50 -5.97 3.78
CA ASP A 122 6.07 -7.21 3.13
C ASP A 122 6.91 -8.41 3.58
N LYS A 123 8.23 -8.24 3.66
CA LYS A 123 9.13 -9.26 4.20
C LYS A 123 8.74 -9.65 5.63
N ILE A 124 8.56 -8.67 6.52
CA ILE A 124 8.15 -8.92 7.91
C ILE A 124 6.78 -9.62 7.95
N PHE A 125 5.82 -9.14 7.15
CA PHE A 125 4.49 -9.75 7.05
C PHE A 125 4.55 -11.24 6.70
N TRP A 126 5.32 -11.63 5.68
CA TRP A 126 5.44 -13.03 5.29
C TRP A 126 6.27 -13.88 6.26
N GLU A 127 7.21 -13.28 7.00
CA GLU A 127 7.88 -13.95 8.11
C GLU A 127 6.91 -14.27 9.25
N THR A 128 5.93 -13.41 9.55
CA THR A 128 4.91 -13.70 10.58
C THR A 128 3.86 -14.71 10.14
N LYS A 129 3.72 -14.97 8.83
CA LYS A 129 2.85 -16.03 8.28
C LYS A 129 3.48 -17.44 8.31
N LYS A 130 4.80 -17.53 8.47
CA LYS A 130 5.54 -18.80 8.54
C LYS A 130 5.70 -19.32 9.98
N ALA A 131 5.55 -18.42 10.95
CA ALA A 131 5.70 -18.70 12.38
C ALA A 131 4.43 -19.30 12.99
#